data_AF-A0A164RK87-F1
#
_entry.id   AF-A0A164RK87-F1
#
_cell.length_a   1.000
_cell.length_b   1.000
_cell.length_c   1.000
_cell.angle_alpha   90.00
_cell.angle_beta   90.00
_cell.angle_gamma   90.00
#
_symmetry.space_group_name_H-M   'P 1'
#
loop_
_entity.id
_entity.type
_entity.pdbx_description
1 polymer ?
#
loop_
_entity_poly.entity_id
_entity_poly.type
_entity_poly.pdbx_seq_one_letter_code
_entity_poly.pdbx_strand_id
1 'polypeptide(L)' 'VTIYELHKLMAHISPKAAEKLVRDGLVTGIKLITKEGEPKTCGICPQAKQTRKPHPKIRESNFRKK' A
#
# COMPACT_ATOMS: atom_id res chain seq x y z
N VAL A 1 -18.77 -2.42 4.24
CA VAL A 1 -17.30 -2.55 4.21
C VAL A 1 -16.74 -1.17 3.98
N THR A 2 -15.79 -0.73 4.79
CA THR A 2 -15.17 0.58 4.58
C THR A 2 -14.06 0.51 3.54
N ILE A 3 -13.58 1.66 3.08
CA ILE A 3 -12.46 1.71 2.12
C ILE A 3 -11.21 1.09 2.76
N TYR A 4 -10.99 1.34 4.04
CA TYR A 4 -9.85 0.80 4.78
C TYR A 4 -9.92 -0.73 4.94
N GLU A 5 -11.11 -1.28 5.21
CA GLU A 5 -11.32 -2.73 5.28
C GLU A 5 -11.12 -3.39 3.91
N LEU A 6 -11.71 -2.81 2.86
CA LEU A 6 -11.60 -3.34 1.50
C LEU A 6 -10.15 -3.33 1.01
N HIS A 7 -9.41 -2.25 1.30
CA HIS A 7 -7.97 -2.14 1.07
C HIS A 7 -7.21 -3.35 1.65
N LYS A 8 -7.52 -3.77 2.88
CA LYS A 8 -6.87 -4.93 3.52
C LYS A 8 -7.31 -6.27 2.92
N LEU A 9 -8.60 -6.45 2.69
CA LEU A 9 -9.16 -7.68 2.10
C LEU A 9 -8.61 -7.94 0.70
N MET A 10 -8.31 -6.87 -0.05
CA MET A 10 -7.72 -6.95 -1.39
C MET A 10 -6.18 -6.87 -1.36
N ALA A 11 -5.55 -7.50 -0.37
CA ALA A 11 -4.09 -7.62 -0.25
C ALA A 11 -3.34 -6.27 -0.28
N HIS A 12 -3.87 -5.27 0.42
CA HIS A 12 -3.28 -3.93 0.50
C HIS A 12 -3.20 -3.17 -0.85
N ILE A 13 -4.13 -3.43 -1.78
CA ILE A 13 -4.30 -2.61 -2.99
C ILE A 13 -4.53 -1.14 -2.62
N SER A 14 -4.09 -0.16 -3.42
CA SER A 14 -4.32 1.27 -3.13
C SER A 14 -5.77 1.55 -2.70
N PRO A 15 -6.04 2.28 -1.60
CA PRO A 15 -7.40 2.63 -1.18
C PRO A 15 -8.24 3.27 -2.29
N LYS A 16 -7.61 4.13 -3.10
CA LYS A 16 -8.24 4.77 -4.26
C LYS A 16 -8.61 3.75 -5.35
N ALA A 17 -7.78 2.73 -5.55
CA ALA A 17 -8.07 1.67 -6.51
C ALA A 17 -9.21 0.78 -6.00
N ALA A 18 -9.20 0.40 -4.71
CA ALA A 18 -10.30 -0.34 -4.09
C ALA A 18 -11.64 0.41 -4.24
N GLU A 19 -11.66 1.71 -3.96
CA GLU A 19 -12.83 2.57 -4.14
C GLU A 19 -13.29 2.62 -5.60
N LYS A 20 -12.35 2.80 -6.54
CA LYS A 20 -12.63 2.81 -7.97
C LYS A 20 -13.21 1.49 -8.46
N LEU A 21 -12.67 0.35 -8.04
CA LEU A 21 -13.17 -0.97 -8.45
C LEU A 21 -14.63 -1.21 -8.05
N VAL A 22 -15.04 -0.73 -6.88
CA VAL A 22 -16.45 -0.81 -6.46
C VAL A 22 -17.32 0.17 -7.25
N ARG A 23 -16.85 1.42 -7.45
CA ARG A 23 -17.58 2.44 -8.21
C ARG A 23 -17.79 2.06 -9.68
N ASP A 24 -16.77 1.46 -10.29
CA ASP A 24 -16.80 1.02 -11.68
C ASP A 24 -17.59 -0.30 -11.86
N GLY A 25 -18.14 -0.87 -10.77
CA GLY A 25 -18.93 -2.11 -10.80
C GLY A 25 -18.12 -3.38 -11.02
N LEU A 26 -16.78 -3.31 -10.96
CA LEU A 26 -15.89 -4.46 -11.11
C LEU A 26 -15.87 -5.35 -9.85
N VAL A 27 -16.14 -4.75 -8.69
CA VAL A 27 -16.36 -5.46 -7.42
C VAL A 27 -17.83 -5.26 -7.02
N THR A 28 -18.61 -6.34 -7.13
CA THR A 28 -20.04 -6.35 -6.85
C THR A 28 -20.37 -6.96 -5.49
N GLY A 29 -21.58 -6.72 -4.98
CA GLY A 29 -22.05 -7.32 -3.73
C GLY A 29 -21.51 -6.67 -2.45
N ILE A 30 -20.80 -5.54 -2.59
CA ILE A 30 -20.24 -4.79 -1.46
C ILE A 30 -20.78 -3.36 -1.49
N LYS A 31 -21.26 -2.87 -0.33
CA LYS A 31 -21.59 -1.46 -0.13
C LYS A 31 -20.48 -0.76 0.63
N LEU A 32 -19.86 0.25 0.01
CA LEU A 32 -18.87 1.10 0.66
C LEU A 32 -19.55 1.99 1.70
N ILE A 33 -19.02 1.96 2.92
CA ILE A 33 -19.47 2.81 4.02
C ILE A 33 -18.37 3.85 4.27
N THR A 34 -18.71 5.13 4.15
CA THR A 34 -17.88 6.23 4.64
C THR A 34 -18.08 6.36 6.15
N LYS A 35 -17.06 5.97 6.91
CA LYS A 35 -17.06 6.12 8.37
C LYS A 35 -16.18 7.30 8.76
N GLU A 36 -16.74 8.23 9.52
CA GLU A 36 -15.95 9.34 10.06
C GLU A 36 -14.89 8.79 11.04
N GLY A 37 -13.66 9.28 10.93
CA GLY A 37 -12.54 8.83 11.76
C GLY A 37 -11.78 7.61 11.25
N GLU A 38 -12.03 7.13 10.02
CA GLU A 38 -11.18 6.09 9.45
C GLU A 38 -9.71 6.54 9.32
N PRO A 39 -8.76 5.63 9.59
CA PRO A 39 -7.36 5.93 9.42
C PRO A 39 -7.09 6.23 7.94
N LYS A 40 -6.61 7.45 7.68
CA LYS A 40 -6.22 7.90 6.32
C LYS A 40 -5.06 7.08 5.74
N THR A 41 -4.29 6.42 6.60
CA THR A 41 -3.09 5.66 6.25
C THR A 41 -3.12 4.26 6.85
N CYS A 42 -2.69 3.27 6.05
CA CYS A 42 -2.44 1.92 6.54
C CYS A 42 -1.08 1.86 7.22
N GLY A 43 -0.98 1.24 8.40
CA GLY A 43 0.28 1.10 9.13
C GLY A 43 1.33 0.22 8.42
N ILE A 44 0.88 -0.76 7.62
CA ILE A 44 1.75 -1.77 7.00
C ILE A 44 2.21 -1.36 5.59
N CYS A 45 1.37 -0.64 4.84
CA CYS A 45 1.69 -0.24 3.47
C CYS A 45 2.99 0.55 3.32
N PRO A 46 3.29 1.55 4.17
CA PRO A 46 4.55 2.29 4.09
C PRO A 46 5.77 1.39 4.28
N GLN A 47 5.69 0.44 5.22
CA GLN A 47 6.78 -0.51 5.49
C GLN A 47 6.96 -1.47 4.31
N ALA A 48 5.85 -2.00 3.78
CA ALA A 48 5.88 -2.91 2.63
C ALA A 48 6.34 -2.23 1.33
N LYS A 49 6.05 -0.94 1.16
CA LYS A 49 6.44 -0.14 -0.01
C LYS A 49 7.72 0.66 0.23
N GLN A 50 8.39 0.46 1.35
CA GLN A 50 9.60 1.21 1.65
C GLN A 50 10.65 0.90 0.59
N THR A 51 11.18 1.93 -0.04
CA THR A 51 12.26 1.78 -1.02
C THR A 51 13.43 1.08 -0.34
N ARG A 52 13.86 -0.05 -0.90
CA ARG A 52 15.06 -0.75 -0.44
C ARG A 52 16.23 0.22 -0.45
N LYS A 53 17.09 0.16 0.57
CA LYS A 53 18.38 0.87 0.54
C LYS A 53 19.12 0.53 -0.76
N PRO A 54 19.73 1.53 -1.43
CA PRO A 54 20.49 1.26 -2.64
C PRO A 54 21.56 0.22 -2.34
N HIS A 55 21.64 -0.80 -3.18
CA HIS A 55 22.71 -1.78 -3.06
C HIS A 55 23.99 -1.15 -3.61
N PRO A 56 25.13 -1.23 -2.89
CA PRO A 56 26.38 -0.67 -3.37
C PRO A 56 26.73 -1.31 -4.72
N LYS A 57 26.96 -0.47 -5.73
CA LYS A 57 27.39 -0.93 -7.07
C LYS A 57 28.89 -1.23 -7.13
N ILE A 58 29.63 -0.74 -6.14
CA ILE A 58 31.08 -0.94 -6.01
C ILE A 58 31.30 -1.88 -4.84
N ARG A 59 32.12 -2.91 -5.07
CA ARG A 59 32.49 -3.87 -4.04
C ARG A 59 33.31 -3.17 -2.95
N GLU A 60 32.92 -3.37 -1.68
CA GLU A 60 33.59 -2.74 -0.53
C GLU A 60 35.08 -3.09 -0.43
N SER A 61 35.52 -4.22 -1.00
CA SER A 61 36.94 -4.58 -1.10
C SER A 61 37.80 -3.58 -1.89
N ASN A 62 37.19 -2.79 -2.78
CA ASN A 62 37.87 -1.75 -3.55
C ASN A 62 37.91 -0.40 -2.81
N PHE A 63 37.20 -0.27 -1.68
CA PHE A 63 37.21 0.91 -0.80
C PHE A 63 38.25 0.78 0.31
N ARG A 64 39.45 0.29 0.00
CA ARG A 64 40.57 0.38 0.92
C ARG A 64 41.19 1.78 0.76
N LYS A 65 40.72 2.76 1.56
CA LYS A 65 41.44 4.02 1.71
C LYS A 65 42.81 3.69 2.31
N LYS A 66 43.88 4.01 1.57
CA LYS A 66 45.24 4.10 2.10
C LYS A 66 45.32 5.27 3.08
#